data_AF-A0A920TEH2-F1
#
_entry.id   AF-A0A920TEH2-F1
#
_cell.length_a   1.000
_cell.length_b   1.000
_cell.length_c   1.000
_cell.angle_alpha   90.00
_cell.angle_beta   90.00
_cell.angle_gamma   90.00
#
_symmetry.space_group_name_H-M   'P 1'
#
loop_
_entity.id
_entity.type
_entity.pdbx_description
1 polymer ?
#
loop_
_entity_poly.entity_id
_entity_poly.type
_entity_poly.pdbx_seq_one_letter_code
_entity_poly.pdbx_strand_id
1 'polypeptide(L)'
;MIGGCSAHNGMVFVRGNKNDYERWENFGLKSWSYEKILPYFKKIETWSGGDNQYRGSLGLLPVDQSKNDNPLFNAFLGAASEAGQKI
;
A
#
# COMPACT_ATOMS: atom_id res chain seq x y z
N MET A 1 24.99 -3.78 -3.27
CA MET A 1 24.27 -3.83 -1.98
C MET A 1 23.18 -4.87 -2.09
N ILE A 2 23.10 -5.83 -1.17
CA ILE A 2 22.02 -6.83 -1.14
C ILE A 2 20.71 -6.12 -0.74
N GLY A 3 19.60 -6.40 -1.42
CA GLY A 3 18.30 -5.73 -1.21
C GLY A 3 18.03 -4.53 -2.14
N GLY A 4 19.06 -3.96 -2.76
CA GLY A 4 18.88 -2.83 -3.69
C GLY A 4 18.16 -1.64 -3.04
N CYS A 5 17.18 -1.04 -3.74
CA CYS A 5 16.46 0.13 -3.23
C CYS A 5 15.64 -0.17 -1.96
N SER A 6 15.22 -1.42 -1.73
CA SER A 6 14.47 -1.76 -0.51
C SER A 6 15.33 -1.68 0.76
N ALA A 7 16.66 -1.70 0.63
CA ALA A 7 17.58 -1.60 1.77
C ALA A 7 17.88 -0.16 2.21
N HIS A 8 17.46 0.87 1.44
CA HIS A 8 17.81 2.27 1.73
C HIS A 8 16.70 3.31 1.42
N ASN A 9 15.46 2.87 1.17
CA ASN A 9 14.34 3.77 0.87
C ASN A 9 13.68 4.32 2.15
N GLY A 10 12.63 5.15 2.00
CA GLY A 10 11.86 5.70 3.11
C GLY A 10 10.82 4.75 3.74
N MET A 11 10.86 3.45 3.41
CA MET A 11 9.98 2.40 3.93
C MET A 11 8.46 2.65 3.72
N VAL A 12 8.10 3.49 2.76
CA VAL A 12 6.70 3.75 2.40
C VAL A 12 6.14 2.53 1.66
N PHE A 13 5.13 1.88 2.25
CA PHE A 13 4.42 0.77 1.63
C PHE A 13 3.10 1.23 1.01
N VAL A 14 3.08 1.36 -0.31
CA VAL A 14 1.89 1.73 -1.09
C VAL A 14 1.67 0.70 -2.19
N ARG A 15 0.42 0.26 -2.37
CA ARG A 15 0.02 -0.62 -3.46
C ARG A 15 -0.44 0.19 -4.67
N GLY A 16 -0.31 -0.38 -5.86
CA GLY A 16 -0.85 0.23 -7.07
C GLY A 16 -2.37 0.41 -6.99
N ASN A 17 -2.89 1.44 -7.67
CA ASN A 17 -4.33 1.69 -7.74
C ASN A 17 -4.99 0.60 -8.59
N LYS A 18 -6.20 0.15 -8.21
CA LYS A 18 -6.99 -0.82 -8.99
C LYS A 18 -7.05 -0.43 -10.48
N ASN A 19 -7.30 0.83 -10.79
CA ASN A 19 -7.47 1.32 -12.16
C ASN A 19 -6.21 1.17 -13.02
N ASP A 20 -5.02 1.13 -12.42
CA ASP A 20 -3.77 0.89 -13.16
C ASP A 20 -3.72 -0.55 -13.69
N TYR A 21 -4.12 -1.51 -12.85
CA TYR A 21 -4.21 -2.94 -13.20
C TYR A 21 -5.30 -3.22 -14.23
N GLU A 22 -6.49 -2.63 -14.05
CA GLU A 22 -7.57 -2.73 -15.03
C GLU A 22 -7.14 -2.14 -16.38
N ARG A 23 -6.41 -1.01 -16.35
CA ARG A 23 -5.84 -0.40 -17.54
C ARG A 23 -4.87 -1.36 -18.22
N TRP A 24 -3.96 -2.00 -17.49
CA TRP A 24 -3.03 -2.99 -18.05
C TRP A 24 -3.73 -4.18 -18.72
N GLU A 25 -4.77 -4.74 -18.09
CA GLU A 25 -5.56 -5.82 -18.70
C GLU A 25 -6.23 -5.38 -20.02
N ASN A 26 -6.74 -4.15 -20.04
CA ASN A 26 -7.34 -3.55 -21.23
C ASN A 26 -6.30 -3.32 -22.35
N PHE A 27 -5.05 -3.01 -21.99
CA PHE A 27 -3.93 -2.90 -22.95
C PHE A 27 -3.34 -4.25 -23.41
N GLY A 28 -3.97 -5.37 -23.05
CA GLY A 28 -3.60 -6.70 -23.55
C GLY A 28 -2.86 -7.57 -22.54
N LEU A 29 -2.55 -7.07 -21.35
CA LEU A 29 -1.95 -7.85 -20.28
C LEU A 29 -3.02 -8.64 -19.51
N LYS A 30 -3.60 -9.66 -20.16
CA LYS A 30 -4.80 -10.38 -19.69
C LYS A 30 -4.69 -11.07 -18.33
N SER A 31 -3.51 -11.18 -17.74
CA SER A 31 -3.34 -11.74 -16.39
C SER A 31 -3.12 -10.69 -15.30
N TRP A 32 -3.24 -9.41 -15.64
CA TRP A 32 -2.84 -8.30 -14.78
C TRP A 32 -4.01 -7.46 -14.23
N SER A 33 -5.25 -7.96 -14.27
CA SER A 33 -6.36 -7.30 -13.56
C SER A 33 -6.12 -7.26 -12.06
N TYR A 34 -6.77 -6.32 -11.38
CA TYR A 34 -6.57 -6.15 -9.94
C TYR A 34 -6.95 -7.41 -9.15
N GLU A 35 -8.02 -8.08 -9.57
CA GLU A 35 -8.46 -9.34 -8.98
C GLU A 35 -7.38 -10.42 -9.06
N LYS A 36 -6.66 -10.51 -10.18
CA LYS A 36 -5.60 -11.51 -10.38
C LYS A 36 -4.34 -11.19 -9.58
N ILE A 37 -4.06 -9.92 -9.32
CA ILE A 37 -2.88 -9.49 -8.57
C ILE A 37 -3.13 -9.47 -7.06
N LEU A 38 -4.37 -9.24 -6.60
CA LEU A 38 -4.71 -9.11 -5.18
C LEU A 38 -4.21 -10.29 -4.31
N PRO A 39 -4.31 -11.57 -4.72
CA PRO A 39 -3.75 -12.68 -3.95
C PRO A 39 -2.24 -12.57 -3.72
N TYR A 40 -1.48 -11.99 -4.65
CA TYR A 40 -0.04 -11.80 -4.52
C TYR A 40 0.30 -10.68 -3.54
N PHE A 41 -0.50 -9.60 -3.53
CA PHE A 41 -0.38 -8.58 -2.49
C PHE A 41 -0.66 -9.14 -1.10
N LYS A 42 -1.69 -9.99 -0.95
CA LYS A 42 -1.96 -10.66 0.33
C LYS A 42 -0.83 -11.63 0.71
N LYS A 43 -0.27 -12.35 -0.26
CA LYS A 43 0.78 -13.36 -0.02
C LYS A 43 2.11 -12.76 0.46
N ILE A 44 2.47 -11.56 0.00
CA ILE A 44 3.77 -10.96 0.34
C ILE A 44 3.78 -10.31 1.73
N GLU A 45 2.65 -9.80 2.22
CA GLU A 45 2.60 -8.98 3.44
C GLU A 45 2.11 -9.73 4.69
N THR A 46 2.52 -9.22 5.84
CA THR A 46 1.90 -9.40 7.15
C THR A 46 1.43 -8.04 7.65
N TRP A 47 0.15 -7.71 7.42
CA TRP A 47 -0.46 -6.47 7.87
C TRP A 47 -0.85 -6.54 9.34
N SER A 48 -0.44 -5.55 10.13
CA SER A 48 -0.71 -5.54 11.57
C SER A 48 -2.17 -5.33 11.97
N GLY A 49 -3.02 -4.82 11.06
CA GLY A 49 -4.47 -4.76 11.28
C GLY A 49 -5.21 -6.08 10.99
N GLY A 50 -4.50 -7.16 10.64
CA GLY A 50 -5.07 -8.48 10.37
C GLY A 50 -5.53 -8.73 8.93
N ASP A 51 -5.80 -9.99 8.61
CA ASP A 51 -6.29 -10.42 7.30
C ASP A 51 -7.70 -9.89 7.04
N ASN A 52 -7.95 -9.44 5.82
CA ASN A 52 -9.28 -9.03 5.37
C ASN A 52 -9.43 -9.24 3.85
N GLN A 53 -10.50 -8.70 3.25
CA GLN A 53 -10.73 -8.81 1.81
C GLN A 53 -9.50 -8.37 0.98
N TYR A 54 -8.75 -7.38 1.44
CA TYR A 54 -7.64 -6.78 0.70
C TYR A 54 -6.26 -7.06 1.29
N ARG A 55 -6.13 -7.25 2.61
CA ARG A 55 -4.83 -7.36 3.32
C ARG A 55 -4.55 -8.79 3.72
N GLY A 56 -3.28 -9.21 3.78
CA GLY A 56 -2.85 -10.52 4.26
C GLY A 56 -2.09 -10.43 5.59
N SER A 57 -1.99 -11.54 6.34
CA SER A 57 -1.38 -11.57 7.67
C SER A 57 -0.28 -12.64 7.85
N LEU A 58 0.11 -13.32 6.76
CA LEU A 58 1.00 -14.49 6.80
C LEU A 58 2.22 -14.37 5.88
N GLY A 59 2.37 -13.25 5.18
CA GLY A 59 3.48 -13.02 4.25
C GLY A 59 4.78 -12.60 4.95
N LEU A 60 5.88 -12.61 4.20
CA LEU A 60 7.21 -12.38 4.75
C LEU A 60 7.52 -10.91 5.08
N LEU A 61 6.75 -9.96 4.54
CA LEU A 61 6.99 -8.53 4.71
C LEU A 61 6.07 -7.96 5.80
N PRO A 62 6.57 -7.60 7.00
CA PRO A 62 5.78 -6.88 7.98
C PRO A 62 5.36 -5.53 7.42
N VAL A 63 4.08 -5.18 7.56
CA VAL A 63 3.54 -3.89 7.16
C VAL A 63 2.73 -3.33 8.31
N ASP A 64 3.07 -2.11 8.71
CA ASP A 64 2.51 -1.44 9.87
C ASP A 64 2.04 -0.04 9.54
N GLN A 65 0.99 0.40 10.23
CA GLN A 65 0.70 1.82 10.32
C GLN A 65 1.79 2.49 11.18
N SER A 66 2.36 3.58 10.67
CA SER A 66 3.35 4.36 11.40
C SER A 66 2.80 4.79 12.76
N LYS A 67 3.58 4.57 13.82
CA LYS A 67 3.30 5.03 15.19
C LYS A 67 3.97 6.37 15.52
N ASN A 68 4.45 7.07 14.50
CA ASN A 68 5.11 8.36 14.67
C ASN A 68 4.09 9.41 15.12
N ASP A 69 4.41 10.08 16.22
CA ASP A 69 3.57 11.06 16.91
C ASP A 69 4.01 12.51 16.65
N ASN A 70 4.84 12.75 15.64
CA ASN A 70 5.29 14.09 15.30
C ASN A 70 4.09 15.03 15.06
N PRO A 71 4.00 16.17 15.76
CA PRO A 71 2.86 17.08 15.69
C PRO A 71 2.59 17.63 14.29
N LEU A 72 3.60 17.63 13.40
CA LEU A 72 3.43 18.05 12.00
C LEU A 72 2.45 17.17 11.22
N PHE A 73 2.28 15.89 11.58
CA PHE A 73 1.29 15.04 10.91
C PHE A 73 -0.13 15.52 11.20
N ASN A 74 -0.43 15.84 12.46
CA ASN A 74 -1.74 16.38 12.84
C ASN A 74 -1.97 17.75 12.20
N ALA A 75 -0.96 18.62 12.16
CA ALA A 75 -1.05 19.91 11.48
C ALA A 75 -1.32 19.75 9.98
N PHE A 76 -0.65 18.81 9.31
CA PHE A 76 -0.85 18.53 7.90
C PHE A 76 -2.26 17.97 7.61
N LEU A 77 -2.75 17.04 8.43
CA LEU A 77 -4.12 16.54 8.31
C LEU A 77 -5.14 17.65 8.59
N GLY A 78 -4.91 18.51 9.58
CA GLY A 78 -5.75 19.68 9.83
C GLY A 78 -5.88 20.59 8.60
N ALA A 79 -4.75 20.96 7.99
CA ALA A 79 -4.72 21.79 6.79
C ALA A 79 -5.40 21.12 5.58
N ALA A 80 -5.26 19.80 5.42
CA ALA A 80 -5.94 19.07 4.36
C ALA A 80 -7.48 19.08 4.54
N SER A 81 -7.96 18.96 5.78
CA SER A 81 -9.39 19.08 6.11
C SER A 81 -9.92 20.49 5.82
N GLU A 82 -9.17 21.53 6.21
CA GLU A 82 -9.50 22.94 5.90
C GLU A 82 -9.54 23.23 4.40
N ALA A 83 -8.70 22.53 3.61
CA ALA A 83 -8.72 22.57 2.15
C ALA A 83 -9.88 21.76 1.52
N GLY A 84 -10.78 21.20 2.33
CA GLY A 84 -11.97 20.45 1.88
C GLY A 84 -11.68 19.00 1.50
N GLN A 85 -10.53 18.45 1.86
CA GLN A 85 -10.24 17.03 1.64
C GLN A 85 -10.90 16.17 2.70
N LYS A 86 -11.46 15.03 2.29
CA LYS A 86 -11.97 14.03 3.22
C LYS A 86 -10.80 13.24 3.79
N ILE A 87 -10.69 13.21 5.12
CA ILE A 87 -9.65 12.50 5.88
C ILE A 87 -10.23 11.24 6.50
#